data_AF-A0A6V7UG49-F1
#
_entry.id   AF-A0A6V7UG49-F1
#
_cell.length_a   1.000
_cell.length_b   1.000
_cell.length_c   1.000
_cell.angle_alpha   90.00
_cell.angle_beta   90.00
_cell.angle_gamma   90.00
#
_symmetry.space_group_name_H-M   'P 1'
#
loop_
_entity.id
_entity.type
_entity.pdbx_description
1 polymer ?
#
loop_
_entity_poly.entity_id
_entity_poly.type
_entity_poly.pdbx_seq_one_letter_code
_entity_poly.pdbx_strand_id
1 'polypeptide(L)'
;MSRSQFYNFVHGRYGSNGQFEQQTLELMEQVGAPPGREEYNAEEWVPPVVDFWNEMYAGQFCFKVFIFDCLGHYKPCFKYGPENYNSPLLLYFDGSHFNGVTSTGGLFGQPYCLECETVYERPQRHSASCRAHCLNCSRVGPLFPCPPRDNFSKKCGGCSKSFNNEDCFKNHLDSGVCRRSKKCEKCGVIWDTTVNSKNGRSGHVCNERYCSICNGYHDPKRGCFIKPLESKVQKPYRFVAFDLETMQHVSSGNKRNHQANFIAARVTCPKCIEEEDEQCKVCGTNRLVTFSERPFSKTRVDLQKVTEDPIVSFVKWIIELTNEYDTIAFSHFGGRFDMVIVFRELFLLGFTPEMLKRGNKMYEMKVKVGKKSMLIFRDSFNLMPMSLASLVPAFALEVEDKPFFPHLINQPKNYGKEVFPVPSDYFADGMMPEKRKEFDQWYSEHKQQPFFLDEELASYCTNDVEILLAALIAFRREFLDVTKRGPCQRAASN
;
A
#
# COMPACT_ATOMS: atom_id res chain seq x y z
N MET A 1 22.89 11.67 -26.44
CA MET A 1 22.12 12.25 -27.56
C MET A 1 20.83 12.85 -26.98
N SER A 2 20.53 14.13 -27.23
CA SER A 2 19.30 14.77 -26.73
C SER A 2 18.06 14.25 -27.48
N ARG A 3 16.86 14.42 -26.91
CA ARG A 3 15.59 14.05 -27.57
C ARG A 3 15.42 14.74 -28.93
N SER A 4 15.92 15.97 -29.05
CA SER A 4 15.99 16.71 -30.32
C SER A 4 17.02 16.11 -31.29
N GLN A 5 18.18 15.64 -30.82
CA GLN A 5 19.17 14.97 -31.67
C GLN A 5 18.70 13.59 -32.16
N PHE A 6 17.99 12.81 -31.34
CA PHE A 6 17.36 11.55 -31.76
C PHE A 6 16.21 11.80 -32.74
N TYR A 7 15.34 12.78 -32.47
CA TYR A 7 14.29 13.20 -33.40
C TYR A 7 14.87 13.67 -34.73
N ASN A 8 15.96 14.45 -34.72
CA ASN A 8 16.64 14.90 -35.94
C ASN A 8 17.38 13.77 -36.68
N PHE A 9 17.83 12.74 -35.97
CA PHE A 9 18.42 11.52 -36.53
C PHE A 9 17.36 10.67 -37.24
N VAL A 10 16.18 10.48 -36.60
CA VAL A 10 15.05 9.74 -37.15
C VAL A 10 14.35 10.49 -38.30
N HIS A 11 14.26 11.82 -38.23
CA HIS A 11 13.49 12.65 -39.17
C HIS A 11 14.37 13.55 -40.06
N GLY A 12 15.64 13.20 -40.24
CA GLY A 12 16.39 13.56 -41.45
C GLY A 12 16.83 15.02 -41.62
N ARG A 13 17.05 15.81 -40.56
CA ARG A 13 17.61 17.19 -40.75
C ARG A 13 19.08 17.22 -41.19
N TYR A 14 19.78 16.07 -41.20
CA TYR A 14 21.15 15.91 -41.69
C TYR A 14 21.36 14.68 -42.61
N GLY A 15 20.31 14.16 -43.27
CA GLY A 15 20.48 13.19 -44.38
C GLY A 15 20.32 11.69 -44.07
N SER A 16 19.56 11.30 -43.05
CA SER A 16 19.35 9.88 -42.67
C SER A 16 17.92 9.36 -42.89
N ASN A 17 17.16 9.96 -43.82
CA ASN A 17 15.77 9.53 -44.07
C ASN A 17 15.76 8.11 -44.66
N GLY A 18 15.08 7.16 -44.00
CA GLY A 18 15.05 5.74 -44.40
C GLY A 18 16.26 4.91 -43.94
N GLN A 19 17.33 5.52 -43.43
CA GLN A 19 18.52 4.78 -42.99
C GLN A 19 18.24 3.91 -41.76
N PHE A 20 17.49 4.42 -40.78
CA PHE A 20 17.13 3.66 -39.58
C PHE A 20 16.20 2.49 -39.92
N GLU A 21 15.23 2.72 -40.81
CA GLU A 21 14.32 1.68 -41.31
C GLU A 21 15.10 0.60 -42.07
N GLN A 22 15.99 1.01 -42.98
CA GLN A 22 16.86 0.09 -43.71
C GLN A 22 17.76 -0.72 -42.76
N GLN A 23 18.44 -0.07 -41.81
CA GLN A 23 19.26 -0.75 -40.80
C GLN A 23 18.43 -1.70 -39.91
N THR A 24 17.18 -1.36 -39.64
CA THR A 24 16.26 -2.25 -38.90
C THR A 24 15.92 -3.46 -39.74
N LEU A 25 15.59 -3.30 -41.03
CA LEU A 25 15.32 -4.41 -41.94
C LEU A 25 16.54 -5.31 -42.15
N GLU A 26 17.73 -4.73 -42.30
CA GLU A 26 19.01 -5.46 -42.39
C GLU A 26 19.28 -6.27 -41.11
N LEU A 27 19.06 -5.67 -39.93
CA LEU A 27 19.18 -6.38 -38.65
C LEU A 27 18.17 -7.52 -38.56
N MET A 28 16.92 -7.28 -38.96
CA MET A 28 15.87 -8.30 -38.96
C MET A 28 16.24 -9.47 -39.85
N GLU A 29 16.78 -9.23 -41.04
CA GLU A 29 17.29 -10.28 -41.93
C GLU A 29 18.43 -11.07 -41.27
N GLN A 30 19.40 -10.39 -40.66
CA GLN A 30 20.56 -11.01 -40.01
C GLN A 30 20.19 -11.92 -38.85
N VAL A 31 19.15 -11.56 -38.08
CA VAL A 31 18.66 -12.37 -36.94
C VAL A 31 17.54 -13.34 -37.32
N GLY A 32 17.15 -13.38 -38.60
CA GLY A 32 16.07 -14.23 -39.09
C GLY A 32 14.66 -13.78 -38.65
N ALA A 33 14.48 -12.52 -38.29
CA ALA A 33 13.20 -11.95 -37.92
C ALA A 33 12.34 -11.64 -39.16
N PRO A 34 11.12 -12.20 -39.28
CA PRO A 34 10.27 -11.94 -40.43
C PRO A 34 9.77 -10.49 -40.41
N PRO A 35 9.85 -9.76 -41.53
CA PRO A 35 9.33 -8.40 -41.63
C PRO A 35 7.80 -8.38 -41.65
N GLY A 36 7.21 -7.24 -41.25
CA GLY A 36 5.78 -6.97 -41.42
C GLY A 36 4.84 -7.74 -40.49
N ARG A 37 5.33 -8.26 -39.34
CA ARG A 37 4.42 -8.77 -38.30
C ARG A 37 3.74 -7.62 -37.57
N GLU A 38 2.51 -7.85 -37.12
CA GLU A 38 1.79 -6.90 -36.27
C GLU A 38 2.43 -6.76 -34.88
N GLU A 39 3.05 -7.83 -34.37
CA GLU A 39 3.73 -7.85 -33.08
C GLU A 39 4.97 -8.76 -33.07
N TYR A 40 5.91 -8.44 -32.18
CA TYR A 40 7.14 -9.22 -31.94
C TYR A 40 7.23 -9.54 -30.45
N ASN A 41 7.21 -10.83 -30.11
CA ASN A 41 7.33 -11.29 -28.73
C ASN A 41 8.78 -11.09 -28.20
N ALA A 42 8.92 -10.52 -27.02
CA ALA A 42 10.23 -10.23 -26.44
C ALA A 42 11.05 -11.50 -26.11
N GLU A 43 10.41 -12.57 -25.65
CA GLU A 43 11.09 -13.83 -25.32
C GLU A 43 11.65 -14.52 -26.56
N GLU A 44 11.02 -14.31 -27.72
CA GLU A 44 11.45 -14.86 -29.01
C GLU A 44 12.54 -14.00 -29.66
N TRP A 45 12.36 -12.67 -29.69
CA TRP A 45 13.17 -11.79 -30.54
C TRP A 45 14.27 -11.00 -29.83
N VAL A 46 14.18 -10.80 -28.51
CA VAL A 46 15.28 -10.16 -27.78
C VAL A 46 16.54 -11.02 -27.79
N PRO A 47 16.49 -12.35 -27.52
CA PRO A 47 17.68 -13.19 -27.50
C PRO A 47 18.55 -13.10 -28.77
N PRO A 48 18.02 -13.38 -29.98
CA PRO A 48 18.86 -13.40 -31.18
C PRO A 48 19.43 -12.01 -31.51
N VAL A 49 18.70 -10.92 -31.24
CA VAL A 49 19.20 -9.55 -31.43
C VAL A 49 20.33 -9.22 -30.46
N VAL A 50 20.17 -9.56 -29.18
CA VAL A 50 21.19 -9.29 -28.15
C VAL A 50 22.44 -10.12 -28.39
N ASP A 51 22.30 -11.39 -28.76
CA ASP A 51 23.42 -12.27 -29.08
C ASP A 51 24.18 -11.77 -30.31
N PHE A 52 23.45 -11.41 -31.37
CA PHE A 52 24.04 -10.83 -32.58
C PHE A 52 24.81 -9.54 -32.29
N TRP A 53 24.27 -8.62 -31.49
CA TRP A 53 24.98 -7.40 -31.11
C TRP A 53 26.17 -7.67 -30.20
N ASN A 54 26.09 -8.64 -29.28
CA ASN A 54 27.22 -9.02 -28.44
C ASN A 54 28.36 -9.64 -29.25
N GLU A 55 28.05 -10.35 -30.33
CA GLU A 55 29.04 -10.86 -31.28
C GLU A 55 29.61 -9.75 -32.15
N MET A 56 28.75 -8.96 -32.80
CA MET A 56 29.15 -7.86 -33.69
C MET A 56 30.03 -6.82 -33.00
N TYR A 57 29.70 -6.47 -31.76
CA TYR A 57 30.42 -5.46 -30.97
C TYR A 57 31.34 -6.07 -29.92
N ALA A 58 31.76 -7.32 -30.10
CA ALA A 58 32.65 -8.03 -29.19
C ALA A 58 33.91 -7.19 -28.88
N GLY A 59 34.25 -7.09 -27.60
CA GLY A 59 35.38 -6.30 -27.11
C GLY A 59 35.11 -4.80 -26.93
N GLN A 60 33.98 -4.28 -27.43
CA GLN A 60 33.58 -2.88 -27.23
C GLN A 60 32.38 -2.77 -26.28
N PHE A 61 31.30 -3.47 -26.61
CA PHE A 61 30.05 -3.44 -25.85
C PHE A 61 29.66 -4.85 -25.40
N CYS A 62 28.98 -4.90 -24.27
CA CYS A 62 28.37 -6.10 -23.73
C CYS A 62 26.96 -5.72 -23.27
N PHE A 63 25.99 -6.03 -24.12
CA PHE A 63 24.60 -5.65 -24.01
C PHE A 63 23.80 -6.62 -23.14
N LYS A 64 22.97 -6.06 -22.27
CA LYS A 64 21.95 -6.79 -21.52
C LYS A 64 20.64 -6.01 -21.53
N VAL A 65 19.56 -6.66 -21.90
CA VAL A 65 18.22 -6.06 -21.97
C VAL A 65 17.49 -6.24 -20.65
N PHE A 66 16.81 -5.19 -20.23
CA PHE A 66 15.88 -5.17 -19.10
C PHE A 66 14.56 -4.56 -19.55
N ILE A 67 13.48 -5.32 -19.43
CA ILE A 67 12.13 -4.88 -19.78
C ILE A 67 11.32 -4.70 -18.50
N PHE A 68 10.71 -3.53 -18.35
CA PHE A 68 9.78 -3.21 -17.28
C PHE A 68 8.37 -3.04 -17.86
N ASP A 69 7.34 -3.21 -17.03
CA ASP A 69 5.95 -3.08 -17.44
C ASP A 69 5.15 -2.11 -16.56
N CYS A 70 3.88 -1.92 -16.91
CA CYS A 70 2.94 -1.08 -16.19
C CYS A 70 2.43 -1.67 -14.86
N LEU A 71 2.84 -2.90 -14.48
CA LEU A 71 2.43 -3.52 -13.21
C LEU A 71 3.13 -2.89 -11.99
N GLY A 72 4.08 -1.97 -12.22
CA GLY A 72 4.60 -1.08 -11.18
C GLY A 72 5.51 -1.77 -10.17
N HIS A 73 6.07 -2.93 -10.53
CA HIS A 73 7.09 -3.59 -9.73
C HIS A 73 8.46 -2.97 -10.03
N TYR A 74 9.28 -2.76 -9.00
CA TYR A 74 10.70 -2.39 -9.16
C TYR A 74 11.55 -3.54 -9.70
N LYS A 75 10.96 -4.46 -10.47
CA LYS A 75 11.63 -5.62 -11.03
C LYS A 75 11.34 -5.69 -12.52
N PRO A 76 12.33 -6.03 -13.35
CA PRO A 76 12.09 -6.27 -14.76
C PRO A 76 11.18 -7.50 -14.92
N CYS A 77 10.20 -7.43 -15.82
CA CYS A 77 9.37 -8.57 -16.20
C CYS A 77 10.14 -9.54 -17.10
N PHE A 78 11.11 -9.04 -17.87
CA PHE A 78 12.00 -9.84 -18.70
C PHE A 78 13.43 -9.28 -18.72
N LYS A 79 14.42 -10.17 -18.76
CA LYS A 79 15.84 -9.80 -18.90
C LYS A 79 16.60 -10.85 -19.70
N TYR A 80 17.50 -10.40 -20.57
CA TYR A 80 18.31 -11.28 -21.38
C TYR A 80 19.69 -10.69 -21.66
N GLY A 81 20.71 -11.55 -21.68
CA GLY A 81 22.10 -11.20 -21.91
C GLY A 81 23.03 -11.65 -20.76
N PRO A 82 24.34 -11.47 -20.93
CA PRO A 82 25.37 -11.96 -20.01
C PRO A 82 25.25 -11.36 -18.60
N GLU A 83 25.76 -12.08 -17.60
CA GLU A 83 25.82 -11.59 -16.21
C GLU A 83 26.79 -10.40 -16.07
N ASN A 84 27.93 -10.45 -16.77
CA ASN A 84 28.89 -9.36 -16.82
C ASN A 84 28.64 -8.49 -18.06
N TYR A 85 27.84 -7.43 -17.89
CA TYR A 85 27.49 -6.49 -18.96
C TYR A 85 28.02 -5.09 -18.66
N ASN A 86 28.16 -4.27 -19.69
CA ASN A 86 28.58 -2.87 -19.55
C ASN A 86 27.61 -1.87 -20.22
N SER A 87 26.69 -2.37 -21.04
CA SER A 87 25.78 -1.59 -21.87
C SER A 87 24.33 -2.04 -21.66
N PRO A 88 23.68 -1.63 -20.56
CA PRO A 88 22.29 -1.99 -20.32
C PRO A 88 21.36 -1.30 -21.33
N LEU A 89 20.44 -2.08 -21.89
CA LEU A 89 19.35 -1.62 -22.74
C LEU A 89 18.04 -1.70 -21.96
N LEU A 90 17.33 -0.59 -21.85
CA LEU A 90 16.13 -0.48 -21.02
C LEU A 90 14.91 -0.28 -21.91
N LEU A 91 13.93 -1.16 -21.75
CA LEU A 91 12.65 -1.08 -22.43
C LEU A 91 11.50 -0.98 -21.42
N TYR A 92 10.45 -0.26 -21.78
CA TYR A 92 9.21 -0.17 -21.03
C TYR A 92 8.03 -0.62 -21.89
N PHE A 93 7.34 -1.66 -21.44
CA PHE A 93 6.16 -2.20 -22.09
C PHE A 93 4.89 -1.61 -21.46
N ASP A 94 4.12 -0.86 -22.24
CA ASP A 94 2.88 -0.23 -21.75
C ASP A 94 1.64 -1.13 -21.83
N GLY A 95 1.80 -2.36 -22.32
CA GLY A 95 0.72 -3.31 -22.60
C GLY A 95 0.45 -3.50 -24.09
N SER A 96 0.97 -2.61 -24.94
CA SER A 96 0.81 -2.66 -26.39
C SER A 96 2.10 -2.37 -27.17
N HIS A 97 3.02 -1.58 -26.62
CA HIS A 97 4.23 -1.11 -27.29
C HIS A 97 5.44 -1.09 -26.36
N PHE A 98 6.63 -1.32 -26.93
CA PHE A 98 7.91 -1.19 -26.24
C PHE A 98 8.51 0.18 -26.46
N ASN A 99 8.76 0.89 -25.35
CA ASN A 99 9.35 2.22 -25.35
C ASN A 99 10.80 2.14 -24.87
N GLY A 100 11.72 2.76 -25.60
CA GLY A 100 13.11 2.89 -25.19
C GLY A 100 13.26 3.83 -23.99
N VAL A 101 13.95 3.38 -22.94
CA VAL A 101 14.20 4.16 -21.73
C VAL A 101 15.65 4.60 -21.69
N THR A 102 15.89 5.91 -21.58
CA THR A 102 17.26 6.48 -21.63
C THR A 102 18.00 6.39 -20.30
N SER A 103 17.30 6.32 -19.18
CA SER A 103 17.90 6.14 -17.85
C SER A 103 16.91 5.50 -16.88
N THR A 104 17.42 4.67 -15.98
CA THR A 104 16.60 4.06 -14.92
C THR A 104 15.98 5.11 -13.99
N GLY A 105 16.70 6.22 -13.74
CA GLY A 105 16.20 7.33 -12.94
C GLY A 105 14.96 8.03 -13.53
N GLY A 106 14.88 8.12 -14.86
CA GLY A 106 13.71 8.66 -15.55
C GLY A 106 12.47 7.76 -15.42
N LEU A 107 12.66 6.44 -15.37
CA LEU A 107 11.58 5.48 -15.25
C LEU A 107 10.95 5.44 -13.85
N PHE A 108 11.77 5.53 -12.80
CA PHE A 108 11.32 5.37 -11.41
C PHE A 108 11.23 6.69 -10.62
N GLY A 109 11.61 7.81 -11.22
CA GLY A 109 11.71 9.11 -10.54
C GLY A 109 12.84 9.19 -9.49
N GLN A 110 13.65 8.14 -9.36
CA GLN A 110 14.74 8.03 -8.41
C GLN A 110 15.82 7.06 -8.92
N PRO A 111 17.07 7.14 -8.42
CA PRO A 111 18.12 6.21 -8.82
C PRO A 111 17.73 4.75 -8.59
N TYR A 112 18.07 3.90 -9.55
CA TYR A 112 17.74 2.48 -9.52
C TYR A 112 18.94 1.65 -9.96
N CYS A 113 19.18 0.54 -9.24
CA CYS A 113 20.29 -0.36 -9.49
C CYS A 113 19.79 -1.62 -10.20
N LEU A 114 20.29 -1.86 -11.41
CA LEU A 114 19.92 -3.02 -12.23
C LEU A 114 20.46 -4.34 -11.66
N GLU A 115 21.52 -4.29 -10.86
CA GLU A 115 22.17 -5.48 -10.30
C GLU A 115 21.39 -6.08 -9.12
N CYS A 116 20.87 -5.23 -8.23
CA CYS A 116 20.08 -5.68 -7.08
C CYS A 116 18.58 -5.41 -7.23
N GLU A 117 18.16 -4.93 -8.40
CA GLU A 117 16.77 -4.66 -8.77
C GLU A 117 16.02 -3.85 -7.70
N THR A 118 16.64 -2.74 -7.26
CA THR A 118 16.03 -1.88 -6.24
C THR A 118 16.37 -0.40 -6.44
N VAL A 119 15.45 0.44 -5.98
CA VAL A 119 15.62 1.89 -5.90
C VAL A 119 16.52 2.28 -4.73
N TYR A 120 17.23 3.39 -4.86
CA TYR A 120 18.06 3.93 -3.80
C TYR A 120 18.10 5.46 -3.83
N GLU A 121 18.25 6.08 -2.66
CA GLU A 121 18.23 7.55 -2.55
C GLU A 121 19.50 8.19 -3.13
N ARG A 122 20.66 7.67 -2.74
CA ARG A 122 21.97 8.20 -3.12
C ARG A 122 22.99 7.08 -3.24
N PRO A 123 23.99 7.17 -4.15
CA PRO A 123 24.99 6.11 -4.33
C PRO A 123 25.72 5.73 -3.02
N GLN A 124 25.98 6.70 -2.13
CA GLN A 124 26.66 6.47 -0.85
C GLN A 124 25.84 5.65 0.17
N ARG A 125 24.53 5.54 -0.01
CA ARG A 125 23.63 4.73 0.85
C ARG A 125 23.28 3.39 0.22
N HIS A 126 23.86 3.07 -0.92
CA HIS A 126 23.62 1.80 -1.59
C HIS A 126 24.22 0.63 -0.80
N SER A 127 23.64 -0.57 -0.96
CA SER A 127 24.09 -1.75 -0.23
C SER A 127 25.57 -2.03 -0.46
N ALA A 128 26.31 -2.31 0.62
CA ALA A 128 27.72 -2.69 0.55
C ALA A 128 27.94 -4.09 -0.05
N SER A 129 26.89 -4.92 -0.11
CA SER A 129 26.93 -6.25 -0.73
C SER A 129 26.62 -6.24 -2.23
N CYS A 130 26.20 -5.12 -2.81
CA CYS A 130 25.90 -5.04 -4.23
C CYS A 130 27.19 -5.12 -5.05
N ARG A 131 27.22 -6.02 -6.05
CA ARG A 131 28.39 -6.21 -6.93
C ARG A 131 28.66 -4.96 -7.77
N ALA A 132 27.61 -4.30 -8.22
CA ALA A 132 27.68 -3.07 -9.00
C ALA A 132 27.98 -1.80 -8.17
N HIS A 133 28.50 -1.93 -6.94
CA HIS A 133 28.80 -0.78 -6.06
C HIS A 133 30.30 -0.72 -5.73
N CYS A 134 30.92 0.42 -6.03
CA CYS A 134 32.30 0.67 -5.64
C CYS A 134 32.39 1.22 -4.21
N LEU A 135 32.84 0.41 -3.25
CA LEU A 135 33.00 0.83 -1.84
C LEU A 135 34.03 1.96 -1.62
N ASN A 136 34.89 2.25 -2.62
CA ASN A 136 35.90 3.29 -2.54
C ASN A 136 35.35 4.69 -2.90
N CYS A 137 34.73 4.82 -4.08
CA CYS A 137 34.18 6.08 -4.59
C CYS A 137 32.64 6.18 -4.49
N SER A 138 31.96 5.14 -3.98
CA SER A 138 30.51 5.04 -3.80
C SER A 138 29.65 5.07 -5.07
N ARG A 139 30.24 5.06 -6.27
CA ARG A 139 29.46 4.98 -7.52
C ARG A 139 28.83 3.60 -7.71
N VAL A 140 27.67 3.60 -8.35
CA VAL A 140 26.83 2.41 -8.55
C VAL A 140 26.48 2.27 -10.04
N GLY A 141 26.50 1.05 -10.55
CA GLY A 141 26.29 0.75 -11.97
C GLY A 141 27.15 -0.42 -12.48
N PRO A 142 26.90 -0.88 -13.71
CA PRO A 142 27.50 -2.10 -14.26
C PRO A 142 29.03 -2.03 -14.43
N LEU A 143 29.60 -0.82 -14.49
CA LEU A 143 31.04 -0.59 -14.60
C LEU A 143 31.79 -0.60 -13.25
N PHE A 144 31.09 -0.93 -12.16
CA PHE A 144 31.65 -0.94 -10.81
C PHE A 144 31.68 -2.37 -10.24
N PRO A 145 32.66 -2.68 -9.37
CA PRO A 145 33.64 -1.80 -8.74
C PRO A 145 34.70 -1.25 -9.72
N CYS A 146 35.28 -0.08 -9.44
CA CYS A 146 36.23 0.56 -10.35
C CYS A 146 37.44 -0.38 -10.61
N PRO A 147 37.69 -0.82 -11.85
CA PRO A 147 38.79 -1.71 -12.16
C PRO A 147 40.14 -0.99 -12.05
N PRO A 148 41.24 -1.69 -11.75
CA PRO A 148 42.59 -1.12 -11.79
C PRO A 148 42.94 -0.55 -13.18
N ARG A 149 43.62 0.60 -13.24
CA ARG A 149 44.09 1.22 -14.50
C ARG A 149 45.47 1.83 -14.33
N ASP A 150 46.26 1.81 -15.40
CA ASP A 150 47.48 2.60 -15.59
C ASP A 150 48.55 2.45 -14.49
N ASN A 151 48.63 1.26 -13.86
CA ASN A 151 49.50 0.99 -12.70
C ASN A 151 49.37 2.02 -11.56
N PHE A 152 48.24 2.73 -11.49
CA PHE A 152 48.00 3.72 -10.46
C PHE A 152 47.86 3.04 -9.10
N SER A 153 48.50 3.58 -8.06
CA SER A 153 48.33 3.14 -6.68
C SER A 153 48.49 4.33 -5.74
N LYS A 154 47.41 4.70 -5.05
CA LYS A 154 47.44 5.74 -4.01
C LYS A 154 46.64 5.33 -2.79
N LYS A 155 47.18 5.61 -1.61
CA LYS A 155 46.46 5.53 -0.33
C LYS A 155 45.98 6.94 0.06
N CYS A 156 44.69 7.08 0.36
CA CYS A 156 44.13 8.34 0.83
C CYS A 156 44.53 8.59 2.29
N GLY A 157 45.19 9.71 2.58
CA GLY A 157 45.58 10.07 3.95
C GLY A 157 44.41 10.38 4.89
N GLY A 158 43.25 10.80 4.35
CA GLY A 158 42.09 11.18 5.18
C GLY A 158 41.18 10.03 5.61
N CYS A 159 41.18 8.93 4.85
CA CYS A 159 40.27 7.80 5.08
C CYS A 159 40.94 6.41 5.05
N SER A 160 42.25 6.36 4.81
CA SER A 160 43.08 5.14 4.71
C SER A 160 42.65 4.10 3.66
N LYS A 161 41.77 4.47 2.72
CA LYS A 161 41.42 3.63 1.55
C LYS A 161 42.54 3.61 0.51
N SER A 162 42.69 2.48 -0.18
CA SER A 162 43.64 2.30 -1.27
C SER A 162 42.92 2.29 -2.62
N PHE A 163 43.48 2.98 -3.60
CA PHE A 163 42.90 3.20 -4.92
C PHE A 163 43.90 2.78 -6.00
N ASN A 164 43.42 1.97 -6.95
CA ASN A 164 44.21 1.50 -8.09
C ASN A 164 43.75 2.11 -9.42
N ASN A 165 42.97 3.18 -9.35
CA ASN A 165 42.35 3.85 -10.49
C ASN A 165 42.27 5.35 -10.15
N GLU A 166 42.85 6.20 -11.00
CA GLU A 166 42.95 7.64 -10.75
C GLU A 166 41.58 8.32 -10.73
N ASP A 167 40.67 7.97 -11.65
CA ASP A 167 39.31 8.50 -11.69
C ASP A 167 38.52 8.13 -10.43
N CYS A 168 38.69 6.91 -9.94
CA CYS A 168 38.11 6.48 -8.67
C CYS A 168 38.62 7.33 -7.49
N PHE A 169 39.91 7.66 -7.48
CA PHE A 169 40.52 8.50 -6.46
C PHE A 169 40.04 9.97 -6.54
N LYS A 170 40.01 10.55 -7.74
CA LYS A 170 39.51 11.92 -7.96
C LYS A 170 38.05 12.07 -7.53
N ASN A 171 37.17 11.21 -8.05
CA ASN A 171 35.75 11.23 -7.69
C ASN A 171 35.51 11.04 -6.19
N HIS A 172 36.33 10.19 -5.54
CA HIS A 172 36.26 10.00 -4.08
C HIS A 172 36.53 11.30 -3.29
N LEU A 173 37.47 12.13 -3.76
CA LEU A 173 37.77 13.43 -3.16
C LEU A 173 36.67 14.44 -3.47
N ASP A 174 36.29 14.57 -4.75
CA ASP A 174 35.34 15.58 -5.23
C ASP A 174 33.94 15.37 -4.67
N SER A 175 33.51 14.11 -4.57
CA SER A 175 32.18 13.75 -4.05
C SER A 175 32.09 13.75 -2.52
N GLY A 176 33.18 14.09 -1.80
CA GLY A 176 33.22 14.12 -0.34
C GLY A 176 33.10 12.75 0.34
N VAL A 177 33.26 11.65 -0.40
CA VAL A 177 33.17 10.27 0.14
C VAL A 177 34.20 10.03 1.23
N CYS A 178 35.39 10.64 1.11
CA CYS A 178 36.46 10.60 2.10
C CYS A 178 36.01 10.94 3.53
N ARG A 179 35.12 11.94 3.69
CA ARG A 179 34.64 12.40 5.01
C ARG A 179 33.66 11.42 5.64
N ARG A 180 32.91 10.71 4.80
CA ARG A 180 31.80 9.85 5.21
C ARG A 180 32.21 8.39 5.35
N SER A 181 33.16 7.91 4.56
CA SER A 181 33.50 6.49 4.51
C SER A 181 35.00 6.28 4.70
N LYS A 182 35.36 5.61 5.79
CA LYS A 182 36.75 5.37 6.21
C LYS A 182 37.06 3.88 6.24
N LYS A 183 38.33 3.52 6.06
CA LYS A 183 38.84 2.15 6.19
C LYS A 183 39.61 2.03 7.50
N CYS A 184 39.28 1.04 8.32
CA CYS A 184 40.06 0.74 9.51
C CYS A 184 41.41 0.12 9.11
N GLU A 185 42.52 0.65 9.64
CA GLU A 185 43.86 0.12 9.35
C GLU A 185 44.14 -1.23 10.03
N LYS A 186 43.43 -1.52 11.13
CA LYS A 186 43.62 -2.77 11.91
C LYS A 186 42.87 -3.96 11.31
N CYS A 187 41.59 -3.79 10.97
CA CYS A 187 40.72 -4.88 10.52
C CYS A 187 40.30 -4.77 9.04
N GLY A 188 40.69 -3.69 8.34
CA GLY A 188 40.36 -3.48 6.93
C GLY A 188 38.91 -3.11 6.63
N VAL A 189 38.02 -3.12 7.63
CA VAL A 189 36.59 -2.81 7.48
C VAL A 189 36.40 -1.38 6.99
N ILE A 190 35.58 -1.22 5.95
CA ILE A 190 35.10 0.09 5.50
C ILE A 190 33.83 0.42 6.28
N TRP A 191 33.81 1.59 6.92
CA TRP A 191 32.75 2.03 7.80
C TRP A 191 32.29 3.45 7.48
N ASP A 192 31.00 3.72 7.71
CA ASP A 192 30.40 5.04 7.56
C ASP A 192 30.50 5.82 8.88
N THR A 193 31.05 7.04 8.81
CA THR A 193 31.26 7.92 9.97
C THR A 193 29.95 8.40 10.57
N THR A 194 28.94 8.70 9.76
CA THR A 194 27.62 9.12 10.24
C THR A 194 26.88 8.00 10.95
N VAL A 195 27.12 6.74 10.59
CA VAL A 195 26.51 5.60 11.26
C VAL A 195 27.25 5.25 12.54
N ASN A 196 28.60 5.21 12.49
CA ASN A 196 29.43 4.78 13.61
C ASN A 196 29.69 5.88 14.65
N SER A 197 29.27 7.12 14.39
CA SER A 197 29.31 8.22 15.36
C SER A 197 27.96 8.54 16.01
N LYS A 198 26.90 7.80 15.67
CA LYS A 198 25.61 7.93 16.36
C LYS A 198 25.70 7.46 17.81
N ASN A 199 24.80 7.96 18.64
CA ASN A 199 24.62 7.56 20.04
C ASN A 199 25.93 7.67 20.87
N GLY A 200 26.73 8.71 20.64
CA GLY A 200 27.94 9.01 21.42
C GLY A 200 29.17 8.16 21.07
N ARG A 201 29.11 7.31 20.03
CA ARG A 201 30.27 6.53 19.59
C ARG A 201 31.31 7.43 18.92
N SER A 202 32.59 7.17 19.17
CA SER A 202 33.72 7.91 18.58
C SER A 202 34.16 7.36 17.22
N GLY A 203 33.45 6.37 16.66
CA GLY A 203 33.72 5.78 15.36
C GLY A 203 33.70 4.24 15.38
N HIS A 204 34.38 3.64 14.42
CA HIS A 204 34.49 2.18 14.30
C HIS A 204 35.31 1.58 15.45
N VAL A 205 34.80 0.48 16.01
CA VAL A 205 35.49 -0.36 17.00
C VAL A 205 35.66 -1.74 16.39
N CYS A 206 36.91 -2.24 16.35
CA CYS A 206 37.19 -3.57 15.82
C CYS A 206 36.46 -4.65 16.63
N ASN A 207 36.08 -5.74 15.96
CA ASN A 207 35.36 -6.88 16.53
C ASN A 207 33.93 -6.62 16.99
N GLU A 208 33.37 -5.43 16.77
CA GLU A 208 31.95 -5.18 16.97
C GLU A 208 31.18 -5.25 15.64
N ARG A 209 29.95 -5.75 15.69
CA ARG A 209 29.00 -5.73 14.58
C ARG A 209 27.71 -5.06 15.00
N TYR A 210 27.08 -4.37 14.04
CA TYR A 210 25.75 -3.81 14.23
C TYR A 210 24.70 -4.93 14.24
N CYS A 211 23.80 -4.89 15.20
CA CYS A 211 22.64 -5.76 15.29
C CYS A 211 21.37 -4.95 15.02
N SER A 212 20.63 -5.36 13.99
CA SER A 212 19.36 -4.75 13.61
C SER A 212 18.23 -4.98 14.61
N ILE A 213 18.39 -5.96 15.51
CA ILE A 213 17.37 -6.30 16.52
C ILE A 213 17.43 -5.32 17.69
N CYS A 214 18.62 -5.11 18.27
CA CYS A 214 18.79 -4.19 19.39
C CYS A 214 19.20 -2.77 18.98
N ASN A 215 19.41 -2.52 17.68
CA ASN A 215 19.93 -1.26 17.14
C ASN A 215 21.25 -0.80 17.77
N GLY A 216 22.10 -1.76 18.17
CA GLY A 216 23.36 -1.54 18.85
C GLY A 216 24.53 -2.28 18.19
N TYR A 217 25.75 -1.89 18.55
CA TYR A 217 26.98 -2.59 18.18
C TYR A 217 27.44 -3.44 19.36
N HIS A 218 27.79 -4.69 19.10
CA HIS A 218 28.34 -5.58 20.12
C HIS A 218 29.31 -6.58 19.52
N ASP A 219 30.14 -7.17 20.37
CA ASP A 219 30.98 -8.32 20.01
C ASP A 219 30.08 -9.51 19.65
N PRO A 220 30.19 -10.09 18.44
CA PRO A 220 29.44 -11.28 18.06
C PRO A 220 29.61 -12.47 19.02
N LYS A 221 30.76 -12.57 19.70
CA LYS A 221 31.05 -13.66 20.65
C LYS A 221 30.33 -13.50 21.98
N ARG A 222 30.02 -12.27 22.40
CA ARG A 222 29.36 -11.98 23.68
C ARG A 222 27.83 -12.06 23.59
N GLY A 223 27.29 -12.17 22.38
CA GLY A 223 25.85 -12.18 22.14
C GLY A 223 25.20 -10.79 22.24
N CYS A 224 23.94 -10.71 21.84
CA CYS A 224 23.13 -9.50 21.89
C CYS A 224 22.25 -9.51 23.15
N PHE A 225 22.51 -8.64 24.12
CA PHE A 225 21.62 -8.46 25.27
C PHE A 225 20.47 -7.51 24.90
N ILE A 226 19.33 -8.08 24.51
CA ILE A 226 18.11 -7.32 24.18
C ILE A 226 17.46 -6.88 25.49
N LYS A 227 17.49 -5.57 25.78
CA LYS A 227 16.71 -5.01 26.88
C LYS A 227 15.21 -5.22 26.61
N PRO A 228 14.37 -5.41 27.64
CA PRO A 228 12.92 -5.41 27.47
C PRO A 228 12.50 -4.18 26.67
N LEU A 229 11.70 -4.37 25.62
CA LEU A 229 11.20 -3.26 24.82
C LEU A 229 10.38 -2.34 25.72
N GLU A 230 10.82 -1.09 25.84
CA GLU A 230 10.00 -0.07 26.48
C GLU A 230 8.75 0.13 25.62
N SER A 231 7.57 0.02 26.23
CA SER A 231 6.31 0.26 25.54
C SER A 231 6.35 1.68 24.98
N LYS A 232 6.28 1.83 23.66
CA LYS A 232 6.09 3.16 23.07
C LYS A 232 4.83 3.77 23.69
N VAL A 233 4.90 5.04 24.11
CA VAL A 233 3.72 5.78 24.57
C VAL A 233 2.67 5.71 23.47
N GLN A 234 1.57 5.01 23.72
CA GLN A 234 0.49 4.90 22.76
C GLN A 234 -0.11 6.29 22.56
N LYS A 235 -0.09 6.76 21.31
CA LYS A 235 -0.81 7.98 20.97
C LYS A 235 -2.31 7.72 21.08
N PRO A 236 -3.10 8.71 21.51
CA PRO A 236 -4.56 8.61 21.45
C PRO A 236 -5.03 8.34 20.02
N TYR A 237 -6.01 7.46 19.87
CA TYR A 237 -6.61 7.08 18.59
C TYR A 237 -8.12 6.82 18.75
N ARG A 238 -8.83 6.79 17.63
CA ARG A 238 -10.27 6.54 17.54
C ARG A 238 -10.58 5.17 16.96
N PHE A 239 -11.70 4.62 17.40
CA PHE A 239 -12.42 3.57 16.70
C PHE A 239 -13.66 4.18 16.04
N VAL A 240 -13.95 3.77 14.81
CA VAL A 240 -15.20 4.09 14.12
C VAL A 240 -15.81 2.77 13.65
N ALA A 241 -16.96 2.38 14.16
CA ALA A 241 -17.77 1.33 13.53
C ALA A 241 -18.67 2.00 12.49
N PHE A 242 -18.76 1.46 11.28
CA PHE A 242 -19.63 2.01 10.24
C PHE A 242 -20.24 0.91 9.38
N ASP A 243 -21.38 1.22 8.78
CA ASP A 243 -22.14 0.34 7.91
C ASP A 243 -22.82 1.16 6.80
N LEU A 244 -23.01 0.56 5.62
CA LEU A 244 -23.61 1.19 4.45
C LEU A 244 -24.82 0.40 3.95
N GLU A 245 -25.95 1.08 3.81
CA GLU A 245 -27.06 0.58 2.99
C GLU A 245 -26.95 1.11 1.57
N THR A 246 -27.29 0.26 0.60
CA THR A 246 -27.14 0.57 -0.82
C THR A 246 -28.39 0.25 -1.62
N MET A 247 -28.66 1.08 -2.61
CA MET A 247 -29.68 0.85 -3.63
C MET A 247 -29.04 0.30 -4.91
N GLN A 248 -29.82 -0.45 -5.68
CA GLN A 248 -29.42 -1.04 -6.96
C GLN A 248 -30.30 -0.57 -8.13
N HIS A 249 -30.86 0.64 -8.02
CA HIS A 249 -31.87 1.15 -8.95
C HIS A 249 -31.28 1.59 -10.31
N VAL A 250 -29.97 1.85 -10.39
CA VAL A 250 -29.26 2.20 -11.63
C VAL A 250 -28.59 0.96 -12.24
N SER A 251 -28.99 0.60 -13.46
CA SER A 251 -28.35 -0.46 -14.23
C SER A 251 -27.33 0.12 -15.22
N SER A 252 -26.19 -0.57 -15.36
CA SER A 252 -25.20 -0.33 -16.41
C SER A 252 -25.02 -1.63 -17.19
N GLY A 253 -25.82 -1.81 -18.25
CA GLY A 253 -25.93 -3.06 -18.98
C GLY A 253 -26.52 -4.18 -18.10
N ASN A 254 -25.86 -5.35 -18.06
CA ASN A 254 -26.28 -6.50 -17.25
C ASN A 254 -25.84 -6.42 -15.77
N LYS A 255 -25.21 -5.32 -15.34
CA LYS A 255 -24.73 -5.14 -13.95
C LYS A 255 -25.54 -4.07 -13.25
N ARG A 256 -25.94 -4.34 -12.01
CA ARG A 256 -26.55 -3.35 -11.12
C ARG A 256 -25.45 -2.71 -10.28
N ASN A 257 -25.41 -1.38 -10.25
CA ASN A 257 -24.43 -0.65 -9.44
C ASN A 257 -25.00 -0.42 -8.04
N HIS A 258 -24.19 -0.70 -7.02
CA HIS A 258 -24.50 -0.34 -5.64
C HIS A 258 -24.22 1.15 -5.43
N GLN A 259 -25.25 1.90 -5.05
CA GLN A 259 -25.14 3.30 -4.66
C GLN A 259 -25.53 3.42 -3.18
N ALA A 260 -24.61 3.90 -2.34
CA ALA A 260 -24.88 4.09 -0.92
C ALA A 260 -25.90 5.21 -0.73
N ASN A 261 -26.96 4.92 0.02
CA ASN A 261 -28.05 5.87 0.28
C ASN A 261 -28.27 6.17 1.75
N PHE A 262 -27.74 5.31 2.62
CA PHE A 262 -27.67 5.53 4.05
C PHE A 262 -26.35 5.00 4.60
N ILE A 263 -25.73 5.77 5.49
CA ILE A 263 -24.49 5.40 6.17
C ILE A 263 -24.64 5.78 7.64
N ALA A 264 -24.36 4.85 8.54
CA ALA A 264 -24.21 5.12 9.96
C ALA A 264 -22.75 4.96 10.38
N ALA A 265 -22.30 5.78 11.32
CA ALA A 265 -20.97 5.68 11.90
C ALA A 265 -21.00 6.00 13.40
N ARG A 266 -20.41 5.11 14.20
CA ARG A 266 -20.28 5.25 15.65
C ARG A 266 -18.82 5.39 16.07
N VAL A 267 -18.50 6.49 16.75
CA VAL A 267 -17.15 6.87 17.18
C VAL A 267 -16.94 6.56 18.66
N THR A 268 -15.79 5.97 19.00
CA THR A 268 -15.29 5.87 20.38
C THR A 268 -13.75 5.93 20.42
N CYS A 269 -13.16 5.87 21.62
CA CYS A 269 -11.72 5.77 21.82
C CYS A 269 -11.42 4.81 22.98
N PRO A 270 -10.17 4.33 23.14
CA PRO A 270 -9.82 3.42 24.23
C PRO A 270 -10.21 3.93 25.63
N LYS A 271 -10.05 5.23 25.89
CA LYS A 271 -10.46 5.84 27.16
C LYS A 271 -11.97 5.71 27.38
N CYS A 272 -12.78 6.07 26.38
CA CYS A 272 -14.25 6.03 26.47
C CYS A 272 -14.84 4.62 26.48
N ILE A 273 -14.08 3.60 26.11
CA ILE A 273 -14.48 2.19 26.26
C ILE A 273 -14.38 1.73 27.72
N GLU A 274 -13.44 2.31 28.48
CA GLU A 274 -13.23 2.01 29.90
C GLU A 274 -14.11 2.89 30.79
N GLU A 275 -14.13 4.20 30.52
CA GLU A 275 -14.89 5.18 31.28
C GLU A 275 -15.51 6.19 30.32
N GLU A 276 -16.84 6.20 30.26
CA GLU A 276 -17.58 7.08 29.37
C GLU A 276 -17.40 8.55 29.80
N ASP A 277 -16.93 9.38 28.86
CA ASP A 277 -16.60 10.77 29.08
C ASP A 277 -17.20 11.59 27.95
N GLU A 278 -18.37 12.21 28.15
CA GLU A 278 -19.08 12.99 27.13
C GLU A 278 -18.24 14.15 26.55
N GLN A 279 -17.28 14.67 27.31
CA GLN A 279 -16.42 15.80 26.93
C GLN A 279 -15.08 15.34 26.35
N CYS A 280 -14.95 14.07 25.98
CA CYS A 280 -13.71 13.51 25.45
C CYS A 280 -13.29 14.20 24.15
N LYS A 281 -12.15 14.90 24.18
CA LYS A 281 -11.55 15.57 23.00
C LYS A 281 -11.21 14.60 21.86
N VAL A 282 -10.91 13.35 22.20
CA VAL A 282 -10.65 12.32 21.18
C VAL A 282 -11.95 11.99 20.48
N CYS A 283 -12.98 11.48 21.16
CA CYS A 283 -14.23 11.12 20.50
C CYS A 283 -14.98 12.31 19.88
N GLY A 284 -14.90 13.50 20.50
CA GLY A 284 -15.74 14.64 20.17
C GLY A 284 -17.18 14.46 20.67
N THR A 285 -18.03 15.43 20.32
CA THR A 285 -19.46 15.46 20.71
C THR A 285 -20.34 14.62 19.80
N ASN A 286 -20.00 14.52 18.51
CA ASN A 286 -20.82 13.85 17.50
C ASN A 286 -20.33 12.42 17.34
N ARG A 287 -20.96 11.51 18.06
CA ARG A 287 -20.49 10.14 18.25
C ARG A 287 -21.26 9.13 17.42
N LEU A 288 -22.57 9.29 17.28
CA LEU A 288 -23.40 8.59 16.31
C LEU A 288 -23.77 9.58 15.19
N VAL A 289 -23.17 9.40 14.03
CA VAL A 289 -23.31 10.28 12.87
C VAL A 289 -23.91 9.51 11.71
N THR A 290 -24.90 10.09 11.03
CA THR A 290 -25.51 9.50 9.84
C THR A 290 -25.35 10.38 8.61
N PHE A 291 -25.32 9.73 7.45
CA PHE A 291 -25.27 10.37 6.14
C PHE A 291 -26.36 9.75 5.28
N SER A 292 -27.30 10.55 4.81
CA SER A 292 -28.51 10.01 4.17
C SER A 292 -29.08 10.97 3.12
N GLU A 293 -29.77 10.44 2.12
CA GLU A 293 -30.48 11.25 1.12
C GLU A 293 -31.72 11.96 1.68
N ARG A 294 -32.29 11.42 2.76
CA ARG A 294 -33.51 11.92 3.41
C ARG A 294 -33.32 12.12 4.91
N PRO A 295 -33.96 13.15 5.49
CA PRO A 295 -34.03 13.29 6.93
C PRO A 295 -34.96 12.24 7.54
N PHE A 296 -34.72 11.94 8.80
CA PHE A 296 -35.54 11.08 9.66
C PHE A 296 -35.67 11.72 11.04
N SER A 297 -36.66 11.29 11.83
CA SER A 297 -37.06 11.96 13.07
C SER A 297 -37.18 11.03 14.28
N LYS A 298 -37.40 9.73 14.07
CA LYS A 298 -37.65 8.77 15.16
C LYS A 298 -36.36 8.25 15.79
N THR A 299 -35.32 8.04 14.99
CA THR A 299 -34.02 7.56 15.47
C THR A 299 -33.20 8.71 16.01
N ARG A 300 -32.77 8.62 17.27
CA ARG A 300 -31.90 9.64 17.88
C ARG A 300 -30.46 9.43 17.45
N VAL A 301 -29.85 10.46 16.86
CA VAL A 301 -28.43 10.50 16.48
C VAL A 301 -27.83 11.84 16.90
N ASP A 302 -26.51 11.91 17.07
CA ASP A 302 -25.86 13.16 17.49
C ASP A 302 -25.75 14.15 16.33
N LEU A 303 -25.58 13.64 15.11
CA LEU A 303 -25.53 14.47 13.90
C LEU A 303 -26.09 13.71 12.70
N GLN A 304 -27.11 14.31 12.06
CA GLN A 304 -27.64 13.85 10.78
C GLN A 304 -27.11 14.75 9.66
N LYS A 305 -26.42 14.18 8.69
CA LYS A 305 -25.95 14.88 7.48
C LYS A 305 -26.79 14.46 6.27
N VAL A 306 -27.82 15.25 5.98
CA VAL A 306 -28.65 15.03 4.79
C VAL A 306 -27.94 15.56 3.54
N THR A 307 -27.77 14.71 2.53
CA THR A 307 -26.97 14.99 1.33
C THR A 307 -27.42 14.12 0.15
N GLU A 308 -27.33 14.63 -1.07
CA GLU A 308 -27.61 13.84 -2.28
C GLU A 308 -26.58 12.73 -2.53
N ASP A 309 -25.38 12.87 -1.97
CA ASP A 309 -24.32 11.86 -2.05
C ASP A 309 -23.79 11.51 -0.64
N PRO A 310 -24.37 10.48 0.02
CA PRO A 310 -23.95 10.05 1.34
C PRO A 310 -22.49 9.60 1.40
N ILE A 311 -22.00 8.89 0.38
CA ILE A 311 -20.63 8.35 0.40
C ILE A 311 -19.59 9.46 0.33
N VAL A 312 -19.79 10.47 -0.52
CA VAL A 312 -18.91 11.65 -0.60
C VAL A 312 -18.86 12.37 0.76
N SER A 313 -20.01 12.55 1.40
CA SER A 313 -20.11 13.25 2.69
C SER A 313 -19.45 12.45 3.82
N PHE A 314 -19.63 11.13 3.85
CA PHE A 314 -18.99 10.22 4.80
C PHE A 314 -17.46 10.25 4.66
N VAL A 315 -16.94 10.10 3.44
CA VAL A 315 -15.49 10.07 3.21
C VAL A 315 -14.83 11.40 3.59
N LYS A 316 -15.45 12.54 3.24
CA LYS A 316 -14.95 13.85 3.69
C LYS A 316 -14.94 13.97 5.21
N TRP A 317 -16.03 13.57 5.87
CA TRP A 317 -16.13 13.61 7.32
C TRP A 317 -15.08 12.73 8.01
N ILE A 318 -14.87 11.49 7.57
CA ILE A 318 -13.92 10.60 8.26
C ILE A 318 -12.47 11.04 8.04
N ILE A 319 -12.15 11.66 6.90
CA ILE A 319 -10.85 12.32 6.67
C ILE A 319 -10.69 13.50 7.64
N GLU A 320 -11.68 14.38 7.73
CA GLU A 320 -11.66 15.54 8.64
C GLU A 320 -11.50 15.09 10.10
N LEU A 321 -12.25 14.07 10.51
CA LEU A 321 -12.16 13.44 11.82
C LEU A 321 -10.71 12.98 12.09
N THR A 322 -10.01 12.43 11.09
CA THR A 322 -8.67 11.85 11.25
C THR A 322 -7.53 12.88 11.28
N ASN A 323 -7.81 14.19 11.14
CA ASN A 323 -6.74 15.19 11.08
C ASN A 323 -5.82 15.21 12.32
N GLU A 324 -6.37 15.05 13.52
CA GLU A 324 -5.63 15.20 14.78
C GLU A 324 -5.19 13.86 15.40
N TYR A 325 -5.97 12.81 15.22
CA TYR A 325 -5.75 11.50 15.84
C TYR A 325 -5.89 10.40 14.81
N ASP A 326 -5.10 9.34 14.97
CA ASP A 326 -5.25 8.13 14.17
C ASP A 326 -6.67 7.57 14.35
N THR A 327 -7.26 7.09 13.26
CA THR A 327 -8.62 6.57 13.24
C THR A 327 -8.63 5.19 12.63
N ILE A 328 -9.18 4.21 13.37
CA ILE A 328 -9.35 2.84 12.92
C ILE A 328 -10.85 2.62 12.67
N ALA A 329 -11.22 2.53 11.40
CA ALA A 329 -12.58 2.32 10.95
C ALA A 329 -12.86 0.84 10.68
N PHE A 330 -13.93 0.31 11.23
CA PHE A 330 -14.38 -1.06 11.08
C PHE A 330 -15.74 -1.12 10.40
N SER A 331 -15.84 -1.96 9.38
CA SER A 331 -17.08 -2.42 8.78
C SER A 331 -17.15 -3.94 8.87
N HIS A 332 -18.33 -4.51 9.02
CA HIS A 332 -18.49 -5.96 9.18
C HIS A 332 -18.63 -6.65 7.81
N PHE A 333 -17.66 -7.49 7.44
CA PHE A 333 -17.56 -8.10 6.10
C PHE A 333 -17.32 -7.08 4.96
N GLY A 334 -17.09 -5.80 5.30
CA GLY A 334 -16.93 -4.73 4.31
C GLY A 334 -15.70 -4.83 3.43
N GLY A 335 -14.74 -5.72 3.73
CA GLY A 335 -13.61 -6.03 2.87
C GLY A 335 -13.99 -6.54 1.48
N ARG A 336 -15.23 -6.98 1.28
CA ARG A 336 -15.81 -7.34 -0.03
C ARG A 336 -16.95 -6.42 -0.48
N PHE A 337 -17.34 -5.46 0.35
CA PHE A 337 -18.52 -4.63 0.14
C PHE A 337 -18.25 -3.17 0.52
N ASP A 338 -18.46 -2.77 1.77
CA ASP A 338 -18.42 -1.38 2.23
C ASP A 338 -17.09 -0.68 1.90
N MET A 339 -15.98 -1.33 2.22
CA MET A 339 -14.64 -0.81 1.99
C MET A 339 -14.34 -0.63 0.50
N VAL A 340 -15.00 -1.38 -0.39
CA VAL A 340 -14.85 -1.24 -1.85
C VAL A 340 -15.49 0.06 -2.32
N ILE A 341 -16.66 0.40 -1.79
CA ILE A 341 -17.38 1.63 -2.10
C ILE A 341 -16.60 2.84 -1.54
N VAL A 342 -16.13 2.74 -0.29
CA VAL A 342 -15.28 3.77 0.34
C VAL A 342 -13.95 3.96 -0.41
N PHE A 343 -13.31 2.87 -0.84
CA PHE A 343 -12.07 2.93 -1.62
C PHE A 343 -12.24 3.71 -2.92
N ARG A 344 -13.34 3.46 -3.66
CA ARG A 344 -13.64 4.18 -4.90
C ARG A 344 -13.69 5.68 -4.64
N GLU A 345 -14.37 6.11 -3.61
CA GLU A 345 -14.52 7.53 -3.30
C GLU A 345 -13.22 8.17 -2.82
N LEU A 346 -12.44 7.48 -1.98
CA LEU A 346 -11.09 7.93 -1.61
C LEU A 346 -10.18 8.12 -2.83
N PHE A 347 -10.25 7.20 -3.80
CA PHE A 347 -9.49 7.28 -5.04
C PHE A 347 -9.90 8.49 -5.89
N LEU A 348 -11.21 8.76 -6.01
CA LEU A 348 -11.71 9.93 -6.72
C LEU A 348 -11.29 11.26 -6.07
N LEU A 349 -11.14 11.29 -4.74
CA LEU A 349 -10.59 12.42 -4.00
C LEU A 349 -9.05 12.54 -4.09
N GLY A 350 -8.38 11.66 -4.85
CA GLY A 350 -6.94 11.71 -5.11
C GLY A 350 -6.08 11.00 -4.06
N PHE A 351 -6.68 10.22 -3.15
CA PHE A 351 -5.91 9.38 -2.23
C PHE A 351 -5.50 8.07 -2.90
N THR A 352 -4.28 7.62 -2.60
CA THR A 352 -3.76 6.30 -3.00
C THR A 352 -3.47 5.47 -1.75
N PRO A 353 -4.45 4.73 -1.22
CA PRO A 353 -4.29 3.97 0.02
C PRO A 353 -3.29 2.81 -0.14
N GLU A 354 -2.54 2.52 0.93
CA GLU A 354 -1.82 1.24 1.04
C GLU A 354 -2.84 0.14 1.38
N MET A 355 -2.90 -0.91 0.57
CA MET A 355 -3.92 -1.96 0.70
C MET A 355 -3.30 -3.33 0.97
N LEU A 356 -3.81 -4.01 2.00
CA LEU A 356 -3.59 -5.43 2.22
C LEU A 356 -4.81 -6.20 1.70
N LYS A 357 -4.65 -6.94 0.60
CA LYS A 357 -5.73 -7.70 -0.03
C LYS A 357 -5.29 -9.10 -0.46
N ARG A 358 -6.24 -10.03 -0.56
CA ARG A 358 -6.06 -11.33 -1.22
C ARG A 358 -7.20 -11.53 -2.21
N GLY A 359 -6.86 -11.58 -3.50
CA GLY A 359 -7.86 -11.55 -4.56
C GLY A 359 -8.74 -10.30 -4.44
N ASN A 360 -10.05 -10.51 -4.39
CA ASN A 360 -11.07 -9.44 -4.28
C ASN A 360 -11.41 -9.05 -2.83
N LYS A 361 -10.84 -9.72 -1.82
CA LYS A 361 -11.07 -9.37 -0.41
C LYS A 361 -9.98 -8.40 0.06
N MET A 362 -10.38 -7.21 0.50
CA MET A 362 -9.55 -6.28 1.25
C MET A 362 -9.59 -6.63 2.74
N TYR A 363 -8.42 -6.73 3.37
CA TYR A 363 -8.29 -6.93 4.82
C TYR A 363 -8.06 -5.60 5.53
N GLU A 364 -7.25 -4.73 4.92
CA GLU A 364 -6.86 -3.45 5.48
C GLU A 364 -6.60 -2.42 4.37
N MET A 365 -6.98 -1.17 4.62
CA MET A 365 -6.71 -0.03 3.75
C MET A 365 -6.22 1.16 4.59
N LYS A 366 -5.02 1.67 4.32
CA LYS A 366 -4.39 2.78 5.06
C LYS A 366 -4.28 4.04 4.22
N VAL A 367 -4.77 5.15 4.75
CA VAL A 367 -4.72 6.48 4.12
C VAL A 367 -4.04 7.47 5.04
N LYS A 368 -2.94 8.06 4.57
CA LYS A 368 -2.23 9.10 5.32
C LYS A 368 -3.01 10.41 5.26
N VAL A 369 -3.45 10.89 6.42
CA VAL A 369 -4.20 12.14 6.55
C VAL A 369 -3.26 13.18 7.15
N GLY A 370 -2.97 14.22 6.37
CA GLY A 370 -2.01 15.26 6.74
C GLY A 370 -0.59 14.72 6.99
N LYS A 371 0.15 15.36 7.91
CA LYS A 371 1.56 15.03 8.17
C LYS A 371 1.76 13.91 9.18
N LYS A 372 0.80 13.68 10.09
CA LYS A 372 1.02 12.91 11.32
C LYS A 372 0.01 11.80 11.61
N SER A 373 -1.12 11.77 10.91
CA SER A 373 -2.26 10.92 11.29
C SER A 373 -2.58 9.89 10.20
N MET A 374 -3.14 8.77 10.64
CA MET A 374 -3.42 7.60 9.81
C MET A 374 -4.89 7.21 9.93
N LEU A 375 -5.57 7.13 8.79
CA LEU A 375 -6.89 6.51 8.67
C LEU A 375 -6.70 5.06 8.23
N ILE A 376 -7.22 4.10 8.99
CA ILE A 376 -7.06 2.68 8.75
C ILE A 376 -8.44 2.03 8.70
N PHE A 377 -8.86 1.54 7.55
CA PHE A 377 -10.06 0.72 7.42
C PHE A 377 -9.70 -0.76 7.60
N ARG A 378 -10.53 -1.49 8.35
CA ARG A 378 -10.38 -2.93 8.60
C ARG A 378 -11.73 -3.64 8.52
N ASP A 379 -11.69 -4.86 8.03
CA ASP A 379 -12.84 -5.76 8.04
C ASP A 379 -12.88 -6.54 9.37
N SER A 380 -13.90 -6.26 10.21
CA SER A 380 -14.06 -6.89 11.52
C SER A 380 -14.37 -8.38 11.44
N PHE A 381 -14.84 -8.88 10.29
CA PHE A 381 -15.10 -10.31 10.09
C PHE A 381 -13.83 -11.15 10.23
N ASN A 382 -12.65 -10.55 10.01
CA ASN A 382 -11.37 -11.24 10.23
C ASN A 382 -11.03 -11.41 11.72
N LEU A 383 -11.65 -10.64 12.60
CA LEU A 383 -11.54 -10.79 14.05
C LEU A 383 -12.63 -11.70 14.60
N MET A 384 -13.85 -11.56 14.06
CA MET A 384 -15.06 -12.25 14.52
C MET A 384 -15.78 -12.87 13.31
N PRO A 385 -15.40 -14.09 12.87
CA PRO A 385 -15.83 -14.67 11.59
C PRO A 385 -17.23 -15.33 11.67
N MET A 386 -18.23 -14.55 12.04
CA MET A 386 -19.65 -14.93 12.08
C MET A 386 -20.51 -13.75 11.66
N SER A 387 -21.81 -13.97 11.42
CA SER A 387 -22.71 -12.88 11.03
C SER A 387 -22.88 -11.85 12.15
N LEU A 388 -23.17 -10.60 11.81
CA LEU A 388 -23.40 -9.52 12.77
C LEU A 388 -24.50 -9.90 13.80
N ALA A 389 -25.61 -10.49 13.34
CA ALA A 389 -26.68 -10.97 14.22
C ALA A 389 -26.22 -12.07 15.19
N SER A 390 -25.30 -12.95 14.76
CA SER A 390 -24.75 -14.01 15.61
C SER A 390 -23.81 -13.48 16.69
N LEU A 391 -23.28 -12.24 16.56
CA LEU A 391 -22.40 -11.64 17.55
C LEU A 391 -23.13 -11.26 18.85
N VAL A 392 -24.43 -10.91 18.75
CA VAL A 392 -25.26 -10.55 19.91
C VAL A 392 -25.30 -11.68 20.94
N PRO A 393 -25.74 -12.92 20.61
CA PRO A 393 -25.71 -14.02 21.55
C PRO A 393 -24.29 -14.52 21.84
N ALA A 394 -23.35 -14.44 20.90
CA ALA A 394 -21.99 -14.96 21.10
C ALA A 394 -21.19 -14.17 22.15
N PHE A 395 -21.42 -12.86 22.25
CA PHE A 395 -20.79 -11.99 23.26
C PHE A 395 -21.73 -11.57 24.39
N ALA A 396 -22.96 -12.11 24.43
CA ALA A 396 -24.01 -11.71 25.38
C ALA A 396 -24.18 -10.18 25.44
N LEU A 397 -24.30 -9.55 24.26
CA LEU A 397 -24.40 -8.09 24.15
C LEU A 397 -25.77 -7.60 24.62
N GLU A 398 -25.78 -6.56 25.45
CA GLU A 398 -27.01 -5.85 25.88
C GLU A 398 -27.43 -4.82 24.82
N VAL A 399 -27.78 -5.29 23.62
CA VAL A 399 -28.23 -4.48 22.47
C VAL A 399 -29.50 -5.06 21.87
N GLU A 400 -30.26 -4.25 21.13
CA GLU A 400 -31.45 -4.74 20.44
C GLU A 400 -31.09 -5.75 19.35
N ASP A 401 -31.86 -6.84 19.26
CA ASP A 401 -31.69 -7.83 18.21
C ASP A 401 -31.88 -7.20 16.83
N LYS A 402 -31.12 -7.72 15.85
CA LYS A 402 -31.17 -7.21 14.48
C LYS A 402 -32.56 -7.45 13.85
N PRO A 403 -33.31 -6.38 13.52
CA PRO A 403 -34.66 -6.54 12.99
C PRO A 403 -34.64 -7.04 11.53
N PHE A 404 -35.78 -7.54 11.05
CA PHE A 404 -35.94 -7.91 9.64
C PHE A 404 -36.09 -6.66 8.78
N PHE A 405 -35.24 -6.52 7.75
CA PHE A 405 -35.28 -5.38 6.84
C PHE A 405 -35.64 -5.79 5.40
N PRO A 406 -36.60 -5.12 4.75
CA PRO A 406 -37.03 -5.43 3.39
C PRO A 406 -36.10 -4.80 2.35
N HIS A 407 -34.94 -5.40 2.11
CA HIS A 407 -33.90 -4.85 1.24
C HIS A 407 -34.36 -4.48 -0.19
N LEU A 408 -35.36 -5.14 -0.79
CA LEU A 408 -35.80 -4.81 -2.15
C LEU A 408 -36.59 -3.50 -2.26
N ILE A 409 -37.16 -3.01 -1.15
CA ILE A 409 -37.84 -1.71 -1.15
C ILE A 409 -36.89 -0.54 -0.94
N ASN A 410 -35.59 -0.78 -0.72
CA ASN A 410 -34.57 0.26 -0.64
C ASN A 410 -34.34 0.89 -2.03
N GLN A 411 -35.24 1.80 -2.42
CA GLN A 411 -35.31 2.45 -3.73
C GLN A 411 -35.81 3.88 -3.59
N PRO A 412 -35.35 4.83 -4.43
CA PRO A 412 -35.71 6.24 -4.27
C PRO A 412 -37.21 6.53 -4.39
N LYS A 413 -37.95 5.70 -5.13
CA LYS A 413 -39.39 5.84 -5.34
C LYS A 413 -40.22 5.68 -4.05
N ASN A 414 -39.63 5.06 -3.03
CA ASN A 414 -40.29 4.73 -1.75
C ASN A 414 -39.97 5.73 -0.63
N TYR A 415 -39.08 6.71 -0.86
CA TYR A 415 -38.83 7.77 0.11
C TYR A 415 -40.07 8.62 0.38
N GLY A 416 -40.25 9.03 1.64
CA GLY A 416 -41.36 9.86 2.08
C GLY A 416 -42.75 9.23 1.92
N LYS A 417 -42.84 7.90 1.76
CA LYS A 417 -44.09 7.17 1.55
C LYS A 417 -44.25 6.02 2.54
N GLU A 418 -45.50 5.75 2.86
CA GLU A 418 -45.90 4.49 3.48
C GLU A 418 -45.84 3.38 2.43
N VAL A 419 -45.13 2.30 2.77
CA VAL A 419 -45.09 1.07 1.97
C VAL A 419 -45.45 -0.13 2.83
N PHE A 420 -45.95 -1.19 2.20
CA PHE A 420 -46.30 -2.44 2.86
C PHE A 420 -45.48 -3.56 2.21
N PRO A 421 -44.27 -3.85 2.71
CA PRO A 421 -43.36 -4.80 2.08
C PRO A 421 -43.94 -6.21 2.13
N VAL A 422 -43.69 -6.98 1.08
CA VAL A 422 -44.12 -8.39 0.97
C VAL A 422 -42.94 -9.34 1.29
N PRO A 423 -43.16 -10.64 1.55
CA PRO A 423 -42.07 -11.55 1.96
C PRO A 423 -40.88 -11.61 0.99
N SER A 424 -41.12 -11.45 -0.32
CA SER A 424 -40.03 -11.39 -1.30
C SER A 424 -39.10 -10.19 -1.09
N ASP A 425 -39.61 -9.09 -0.54
CA ASP A 425 -38.80 -7.89 -0.30
C ASP A 425 -37.75 -8.08 0.80
N TYR A 426 -37.98 -9.05 1.70
CA TYR A 426 -37.06 -9.48 2.75
C TYR A 426 -36.12 -10.61 2.32
N PHE A 427 -36.20 -11.05 1.05
CA PHE A 427 -35.55 -12.26 0.57
C PHE A 427 -35.93 -13.52 1.36
N ALA A 428 -37.20 -13.61 1.79
CA ALA A 428 -37.65 -14.71 2.63
C ALA A 428 -37.34 -16.09 2.02
N ASP A 429 -37.40 -16.25 0.70
CA ASP A 429 -37.17 -17.54 0.01
C ASP A 429 -35.71 -18.03 0.08
N GLY A 430 -34.77 -17.14 0.38
CA GLY A 430 -33.36 -17.46 0.60
C GLY A 430 -32.99 -17.70 2.07
N MET A 431 -33.92 -17.55 3.01
CA MET A 431 -33.66 -17.75 4.43
C MET A 431 -33.52 -19.24 4.78
N MET A 432 -32.63 -19.55 5.72
CA MET A 432 -32.52 -20.90 6.28
C MET A 432 -33.83 -21.29 7.01
N PRO A 433 -34.18 -22.59 7.08
CA PRO A 433 -35.47 -23.04 7.60
C PRO A 433 -35.81 -22.51 9.01
N GLU A 434 -34.83 -22.42 9.90
CA GLU A 434 -35.01 -21.91 11.27
C GLU A 434 -35.37 -20.42 11.25
N LYS A 435 -34.56 -19.61 10.56
CA LYS A 435 -34.78 -18.17 10.43
C LYS A 435 -36.05 -17.85 9.63
N ARG A 436 -36.43 -18.70 8.69
CA ARG A 436 -37.68 -18.55 7.93
C ARG A 436 -38.90 -18.69 8.84
N LYS A 437 -38.89 -19.61 9.81
CA LYS A 437 -39.99 -19.76 10.78
C LYS A 437 -40.13 -18.53 11.66
N GLU A 438 -39.01 -18.01 12.17
CA GLU A 438 -38.97 -16.76 12.95
C GLU A 438 -39.53 -15.58 12.13
N PHE A 439 -39.09 -15.48 10.86
CA PHE A 439 -39.58 -14.46 9.93
C PHE A 439 -41.07 -14.59 9.66
N ASP A 440 -41.59 -15.78 9.35
CA ASP A 440 -43.01 -15.98 9.01
C ASP A 440 -43.91 -15.64 10.22
N GLN A 441 -43.49 -15.98 11.44
CA GLN A 441 -44.18 -15.60 12.67
C GLN A 441 -44.19 -14.08 12.83
N TRP A 442 -43.01 -13.44 12.79
CA TRP A 442 -42.87 -11.99 12.90
C TRP A 442 -43.69 -11.26 11.81
N TYR A 443 -43.59 -11.69 10.56
CA TYR A 443 -44.28 -11.07 9.43
C TYR A 443 -45.80 -11.17 9.56
N SER A 444 -46.32 -12.28 10.09
CA SER A 444 -47.76 -12.45 10.30
C SER A 444 -48.36 -11.37 11.23
N GLU A 445 -47.57 -10.94 12.21
CA GLU A 445 -47.93 -9.92 13.22
C GLU A 445 -47.70 -8.49 12.68
N HIS A 446 -46.72 -8.29 11.79
CA HIS A 446 -46.26 -6.96 11.37
C HIS A 446 -46.72 -6.54 9.96
N LYS A 447 -47.25 -7.44 9.12
CA LYS A 447 -47.62 -7.16 7.71
C LYS A 447 -48.63 -6.03 7.46
N GLN A 448 -49.37 -5.60 8.49
CA GLN A 448 -50.35 -4.51 8.39
C GLN A 448 -49.79 -3.16 8.89
N GLN A 449 -48.56 -3.15 9.40
CA GLN A 449 -47.93 -1.92 9.87
C GLN A 449 -47.32 -1.16 8.69
N PRO A 450 -47.49 0.17 8.61
CA PRO A 450 -46.88 0.96 7.56
C PRO A 450 -45.37 1.03 7.76
N PHE A 451 -44.61 0.76 6.70
CA PHE A 451 -43.16 0.88 6.69
C PHE A 451 -42.77 2.23 6.08
N PHE A 452 -41.92 2.99 6.78
CA PHE A 452 -41.40 4.28 6.32
C PHE A 452 -39.90 4.16 6.07
N LEU A 453 -39.49 4.07 4.81
CA LEU A 453 -38.11 3.74 4.44
C LEU A 453 -37.06 4.66 5.10
N ASP A 454 -37.34 5.96 5.19
CA ASP A 454 -36.41 6.94 5.75
C ASP A 454 -36.14 6.69 7.25
N GLU A 455 -37.19 6.35 8.01
CA GLU A 455 -37.10 6.08 9.45
C GLU A 455 -36.51 4.69 9.72
N GLU A 456 -36.89 3.70 8.92
CA GLU A 456 -36.46 2.31 9.09
C GLU A 456 -35.01 2.11 8.68
N LEU A 457 -34.52 2.80 7.63
CA LEU A 457 -33.08 2.83 7.30
C LEU A 457 -32.26 3.38 8.48
N ALA A 458 -32.75 4.43 9.12
CA ALA A 458 -32.09 5.03 10.26
C ALA A 458 -32.05 4.08 11.45
N SER A 459 -33.18 3.50 11.83
CA SER A 459 -33.26 2.49 12.90
C SER A 459 -32.34 1.29 12.63
N TYR A 460 -32.44 0.70 11.44
CA TYR A 460 -31.70 -0.50 11.07
C TYR A 460 -30.18 -0.29 11.03
N CYS A 461 -29.72 0.70 10.27
CA CYS A 461 -28.28 0.92 10.05
C CYS A 461 -27.60 1.44 11.32
N THR A 462 -28.30 2.25 12.15
CA THR A 462 -27.76 2.67 13.45
C THR A 462 -27.65 1.51 14.43
N ASN A 463 -28.63 0.59 14.47
CA ASN A 463 -28.54 -0.62 15.27
C ASN A 463 -27.36 -1.50 14.85
N ASP A 464 -27.14 -1.68 13.54
CA ASP A 464 -26.03 -2.48 13.02
C ASP A 464 -24.65 -1.96 13.47
N VAL A 465 -24.44 -0.64 13.47
CA VAL A 465 -23.17 -0.05 13.95
C VAL A 465 -23.01 -0.10 15.47
N GLU A 466 -24.11 -0.05 16.23
CA GLU A 466 -24.09 -0.23 17.69
C GLU A 466 -23.75 -1.69 18.05
N ILE A 467 -24.38 -2.67 17.41
CA ILE A 467 -24.03 -4.09 17.56
C ILE A 467 -22.56 -4.32 17.20
N LEU A 468 -22.10 -3.76 16.08
CA LEU A 468 -20.71 -3.90 15.64
C LEU A 468 -19.74 -3.32 16.66
N LEU A 469 -20.02 -2.10 17.16
CA LEU A 469 -19.15 -1.47 18.14
C LEU A 469 -19.13 -2.23 19.47
N ALA A 470 -20.30 -2.66 19.96
CA ALA A 470 -20.42 -3.46 21.17
C ALA A 470 -19.64 -4.77 21.07
N ALA A 471 -19.74 -5.47 19.93
CA ALA A 471 -18.98 -6.69 19.66
C ALA A 471 -17.46 -6.43 19.63
N LEU A 472 -17.00 -5.34 18.99
CA LEU A 472 -15.59 -4.95 18.96
C LEU A 472 -15.05 -4.64 20.36
N ILE A 473 -15.85 -4.00 21.21
CA ILE A 473 -15.51 -3.70 22.60
C ILE A 473 -15.42 -5.00 23.42
N ALA A 474 -16.41 -5.89 23.30
CA ALA A 474 -16.42 -7.18 23.98
C ALA A 474 -15.20 -8.03 23.56
N PHE A 475 -14.97 -8.19 22.25
CA PHE A 475 -13.80 -8.88 21.72
C PHE A 475 -12.49 -8.29 22.24
N ARG A 476 -12.38 -6.95 22.29
CA ARG A 476 -11.19 -6.28 22.83
C ARG A 476 -10.98 -6.61 24.31
N ARG A 477 -12.03 -6.60 25.13
CA ARG A 477 -11.96 -6.92 26.56
C ARG A 477 -11.52 -8.37 26.78
N GLU A 478 -12.16 -9.31 26.11
CA GLU A 478 -11.81 -10.74 26.14
C GLU A 478 -10.37 -10.98 25.68
N PHE A 479 -9.97 -10.39 24.55
CA PHE A 479 -8.62 -10.54 24.03
C PHE A 479 -7.58 -9.97 25.00
N LEU A 480 -7.84 -8.81 25.60
CA LEU A 480 -6.94 -8.23 26.61
C LEU A 480 -6.86 -9.08 27.87
N ASP A 481 -7.95 -9.69 28.30
CA ASP A 481 -7.97 -10.57 29.48
C ASP A 481 -7.17 -11.86 29.25
N VAL A 482 -7.41 -12.53 28.12
CA VAL A 482 -6.65 -13.73 27.70
C VAL A 482 -5.17 -13.41 27.50
N THR A 483 -4.86 -12.18 27.05
CA THR A 483 -3.48 -11.73 26.86
C THR A 483 -2.88 -11.03 28.07
N LYS A 484 -3.53 -11.03 29.26
CA LYS A 484 -2.92 -10.65 30.53
C LYS A 484 -1.80 -11.63 30.86
N ARG A 485 -0.64 -11.36 30.29
CA ARG A 485 0.61 -12.05 30.57
C ARG A 485 1.02 -11.74 32.01
N GLY A 486 1.36 -12.79 32.77
CA GLY A 486 2.03 -12.64 34.06
C GLY A 486 3.27 -11.74 33.96
N PRO A 487 3.81 -11.23 35.08
CA PRO A 487 4.83 -10.18 35.14
C PRO A 487 6.07 -10.35 34.24
N CYS A 488 6.35 -11.58 33.76
CA CYS A 488 7.55 -11.93 33.01
C CYS A 488 7.47 -11.79 31.47
N GLN A 489 6.33 -11.44 30.86
CA GLN A 489 6.19 -11.42 29.38
C GLN A 489 5.61 -10.12 28.79
N ARG A 490 5.81 -8.97 29.45
CA ARG A 490 5.37 -7.65 28.95
C ARG A 490 6.12 -7.12 27.72
N ALA A 491 7.08 -7.86 27.16
CA ALA A 491 8.01 -7.34 26.14
C ALA A 491 7.54 -7.50 24.67
N ALA A 492 6.38 -8.09 24.39
CA ALA A 492 6.03 -8.47 23.01
C ALA A 492 4.60 -8.09 22.59
N SER A 493 4.07 -6.93 23.01
CA SER A 493 2.72 -6.50 22.61
C SER A 493 2.54 -4.98 22.64
N ASN A 494 3.42 -4.23 21.97
CA ASN A 494 3.14 -2.84 21.57
C ASN A 494 3.56 -2.58 20.13
#